data_AF-A0A3R7I721-F1
#
_entry.id   AF-A0A3R7I721-F1
#
_cell.length_a   1.000
_cell.length_b   1.000
_cell.length_c   1.000
_cell.angle_alpha   90.00
_cell.angle_beta   90.00
_cell.angle_gamma   90.00
#
_symmetry.space_group_name_H-M   'P 1'
#
loop_
_entity.id
_entity.type
_entity.pdbx_description
1 polymer ?
#
loop_
_entity_poly.entity_id
_entity_poly.type
_entity_poly.pdbx_seq_one_letter_code
_entity_poly.pdbx_strand_id
1 'polypeptide(L)' 'MLQNQKFVDRAKELEILERHFKREEAGFIVLYGRRRVSKTELLNRFIHNKKHIYFLARRESEAETF' A
#
# COMPACT_ATOMS: atom_id res chain seq x y z
N MET A 1 -10.15 -2.79 5.84
CA MET A 1 -10.20 -4.18 6.37
C MET A 1 -10.81 -5.08 5.31
N LEU A 2 -10.01 -5.87 4.60
CA LEU A 2 -10.51 -6.94 3.72
C LEU A 2 -9.72 -8.20 4.09
N GLN A 3 -10.29 -9.04 4.96
CA GLN A 3 -9.61 -10.20 5.52
C GLN A 3 -9.75 -11.49 4.68
N ASN A 4 -10.29 -11.44 3.45
CA ASN A 4 -10.57 -12.70 2.72
C ASN A 4 -10.30 -12.73 1.21
N GLN A 5 -9.43 -11.87 0.68
CA GLN A 5 -8.84 -12.11 -0.64
C GLN A 5 -7.49 -12.80 -0.50
N LYS A 6 -7.34 -13.97 -1.14
CA LYS A 6 -6.08 -14.71 -1.26
C LYS A 6 -5.10 -13.82 -2.02
N PHE A 7 -4.18 -13.15 -1.30
CA PHE A 7 -3.14 -12.34 -1.90
C PHE A 7 -2.05 -13.28 -2.40
N VAL A 8 -2.09 -13.54 -3.70
CA VAL A 8 -1.13 -14.40 -4.39
C VAL A 8 -0.08 -13.48 -5.00
N ASP A 9 1.20 -13.86 -4.85
CA ASP A 9 2.37 -13.13 -5.36
C ASP A 9 2.69 -11.82 -4.60
N ARG A 10 3.73 -11.08 -5.03
CA ARG A 10 4.18 -9.77 -4.51
C ARG A 10 5.01 -9.77 -3.22
N ALA A 11 5.54 -10.93 -2.81
CA ALA A 11 6.40 -11.03 -1.64
C ALA A 11 7.67 -10.16 -1.77
N LYS A 12 8.25 -10.09 -2.99
CA LYS A 12 9.43 -9.27 -3.27
C LYS A 12 9.14 -7.78 -3.13
N GLU A 13 8.02 -7.31 -3.68
CA GLU A 13 7.62 -5.90 -3.54
C GLU A 13 7.34 -5.51 -2.10
N LEU A 14 6.68 -6.38 -1.32
CA LEU A 14 6.52 -6.17 0.12
C LEU A 14 7.87 -6.09 0.84
N GLU A 15 8.78 -7.01 0.54
CA GLU A 15 10.12 -7.01 1.16
C GLU A 15 10.90 -5.72 0.86
N ILE A 16 10.81 -5.20 -0.38
CA ILE A 16 11.43 -3.93 -0.77
C ILE A 16 10.84 -2.79 0.06
N LEU A 17 9.50 -2.73 0.19
CA LEU A 17 8.83 -1.70 0.99
C LEU A 17 9.22 -1.78 2.48
N GLU A 18 9.25 -2.97 3.07
CA GLU A 18 9.68 -3.19 4.47
C GLU A 18 11.13 -2.77 4.70
N ARG A 19 12.02 -3.17 3.79
CA ARG A 19 13.44 -2.85 3.91
C ARG A 19 13.69 -1.35 3.82
N HIS A 20 12.96 -0.64 2.97
CA HIS A 20 13.04 0.82 2.91
C HIS A 20 12.41 1.49 4.12
N PHE A 21 11.31 0.96 4.65
CA PHE A 21 10.64 1.52 5.83
C PHE A 21 11.47 1.42 7.11
N LYS A 22 12.32 0.39 7.24
CA LYS A 22 13.17 0.17 8.41
C LYS A 22 14.47 0.98 8.40
N ARG A 23 14.77 1.67 7.30
CA ARG A 23 15.95 2.54 7.19
C ARG A 23 15.76 3.79 8.05
N GLU A 24 16.85 4.29 8.61
CA GLU A 24 16.85 5.52 9.41
C GLU A 24 16.86 6.76 8.51
N GLU A 25 17.27 6.60 7.25
CA GLU A 25 17.32 7.68 6.27
C GLU A 25 15.93 7.99 5.68
N ALA A 26 15.70 9.27 5.37
CA ALA A 26 14.50 9.69 4.66
C ALA A 26 14.39 9.00 3.29
N GLY A 27 13.20 8.49 2.98
CA GLY A 27 12.92 7.75 1.75
C GLY A 27 11.64 8.19 1.07
N PHE A 28 11.64 8.15 -0.25
CA PHE A 28 10.46 8.39 -1.08
C PHE A 28 10.31 7.26 -2.10
N ILE A 29 9.14 6.62 -2.11
CA ILE A 29 8.85 5.47 -2.98
C ILE A 29 7.66 5.80 -3.87
N VAL A 30 7.84 5.64 -5.18
CA VAL A 30 6.77 5.73 -6.17
C VAL A 30 6.35 4.33 -6.61
N LEU A 31 5.13 3.93 -6.26
CA LEU A 31 4.55 2.67 -6.73
C LEU A 31 3.79 2.90 -8.04
N TYR A 32 4.36 2.45 -9.15
CA TYR A 32 3.77 2.59 -10.49
C TYR A 32 3.35 1.23 -11.10
N GLY A 33 2.54 1.27 -12.16
CA GLY A 33 2.15 0.08 -12.93
C GLY A 33 0.77 0.21 -13.58
N ARG A 34 0.29 -0.82 -14.29
CA ARG A 34 -1.00 -0.79 -15.02
C ARG A 34 -2.22 -0.64 -14.09
N ARG A 35 -3.33 -0.09 -14.61
CA ARG A 35 -4.61 0.01 -13.87
C ARG A 35 -5.10 -1.40 -13.49
N ARG A 36 -5.68 -1.56 -12.29
CA ARG A 36 -6.22 -2.83 -11.73
C ARG A 36 -5.21 -3.95 -11.41
N VAL A 37 -3.92 -3.64 -11.31
CA VAL A 37 -2.90 -4.64 -10.86
C VAL A 37 -2.69 -4.60 -9.33
N SER A 38 -3.77 -4.38 -8.56
CA SER A 38 -3.80 -4.49 -7.10
C SER A 38 -2.74 -3.69 -6.31
N LYS A 39 -2.25 -2.55 -6.84
CA LYS A 39 -1.33 -1.64 -6.11
C LYS A 39 -1.91 -1.18 -4.78
N THR A 40 -3.21 -0.87 -4.76
CA THR A 40 -3.92 -0.46 -3.54
C THR A 40 -3.86 -1.56 -2.49
N GLU A 41 -4.04 -2.82 -2.89
CA GLU A 41 -3.98 -3.96 -1.97
C GLU A 41 -2.56 -4.20 -1.44
N LEU A 42 -1.53 -4.04 -2.28
CA LEU A 42 -0.14 -4.07 -1.85
C LEU A 42 0.14 -3.03 -0.76
N LEU A 43 -0.30 -1.77 -0.97
CA LEU A 43 -0.17 -0.70 0.02
C LEU A 43 -0.94 -1.01 1.30
N ASN A 44 -2.20 -1.46 1.19
CA ASN A 44 -3.03 -1.81 2.34
C ASN A 44 -2.38 -2.90 3.22
N ARG A 45 -1.72 -3.88 2.60
CA ARG A 45 -0.96 -4.91 3.33
C ARG A 45 0.31 -4.37 3.93
N PHE A 46 1.07 -3.59 3.17
CA PHE A 46 2.29 -2.98 3.67
C PHE A 46 2.04 -2.08 4.88
N ILE A 47 1.00 -1.26 4.87
CA ILE A 47 0.68 -0.36 6.00
C ILE A 47 -0.03 -1.05 7.17
N HIS A 48 -0.44 -2.31 7.00
CA HIS A 48 -1.10 -3.07 8.06
C HIS A 48 -0.16 -3.20 9.27
N ASN A 49 -0.68 -2.94 10.47
CA ASN A 49 0.07 -2.90 11.74
C ASN A 49 1.20 -1.86 11.82
N LYS A 50 1.23 -0.86 10.95
CA LYS A 50 2.16 0.28 11.02
C LYS A 50 1.39 1.56 11.34
N LYS A 51 2.01 2.49 12.06
CA LYS A 51 1.49 3.87 12.15
C LYS A 51 1.66 4.52 10.79
N HIS A 52 0.56 4.96 10.18
CA HIS A 52 0.57 5.53 8.83
C HIS A 52 -0.51 6.59 8.69
N ILE A 53 -0.33 7.47 7.70
CA ILE A 53 -1.37 8.36 7.19
C ILE A 53 -1.68 7.88 5.77
N TYR A 54 -2.95 7.58 5.48
CA TYR A 54 -3.39 7.20 4.14
C TYR A 54 -4.14 8.38 3.52
N PHE A 55 -3.55 9.00 2.51
CA PHE A 55 -4.19 10.08 1.76
C PHE A 55 -4.65 9.57 0.40
N LEU A 56 -5.97 9.51 0.21
CA LEU A 56 -6.54 9.17 -1.08
C LEU A 56 -6.66 10.44 -1.93
N ALA A 57 -5.70 10.65 -2.83
CA ALA A 57 -5.74 11.76 -3.79
C ALA A 57 -6.79 11.52 -4.90
N ARG A 58 -8.06 11.36 -4.53
CA ARG A 58 -9.21 11.41 -5.43
C ARG A 58 -9.79 12.82 -5.40
N ARG A 59 -10.36 13.27 -6.52
CA ARG A 59 -11.09 14.53 -6.60
C ARG A 59 -12.49 14.48 -5.96
N GLU A 60 -12.86 13.37 -5.31
CA GLU A 60 -14.19 13.13 -4.73
C GLU A 60 -14.04 12.76 -3.24
N SER A 61 -14.91 13.36 -2.42
CA SER A 61 -14.89 13.35 -0.95
C SER A 61 -14.92 11.96 -0.32
N GLU A 62 -14.24 11.80 0.82
CA GLU A 62 -14.09 10.59 1.65
C GLU A 62 -15.39 9.81 2.00
N ALA A 63 -16.57 10.30 1.64
CA ALA A 63 -17.86 9.80 2.11
C ALA A 63 -18.39 8.53 1.41
N GLU A 64 -17.79 8.08 0.31
CA GLU A 64 -18.24 6.87 -0.37
C GLU A 64 -17.11 5.86 -0.47
N THR A 65 -17.13 4.84 0.39
CA THR A 65 -16.80 3.42 0.13
C THR A 65 -16.46 2.76 1.47
N PHE A 66 -17.48 2.29 2.18
CA PHE A 66 -17.36 1.16 3.12
C PHE A 66 -17.93 -0.08 2.44
#